data_AF-A0AAV6WUL9-F1
#
_entry.id   AF-A0AAV6WUL9-F1
#
_cell.length_a   1.000
_cell.length_b   1.000
_cell.length_c   1.000
_cell.angle_alpha   90.00
_cell.angle_beta   90.00
_cell.angle_gamma   90.00
#
_symmetry.space_group_name_H-M   'P 1'
#
loop_
_entity.id
_entity.type
_entity.pdbx_description
1 polymer ?
#
loop_
_entity_poly.entity_id
_entity_poly.type
_entity_poly.pdbx_seq_one_letter_code
_entity_poly.pdbx_strand_id
1 'polypeptide(L)'
;MKDPKPPGTEIARPADASFKDGLCAVAILVRDSSGAIVHAAGFKSWAHDVVAAEALAIAKALSILDKAGVHQVLFESDSLVAVNLILHDDIPPDWTAKVDIEAAKFLLSHWPMWHVCNIPRLKNSAADLLAKWAFHRGWSGTIPHNCIPLDIFCEESSVPPFVTLDCFDFE
;
A
#
# COMPACT_ATOMS: atom_id res chain seq x y z
N MET A 1 -15.11 -21.70 0.85
CA MET A 1 -14.49 -21.80 -0.49
C MET A 1 -14.05 -20.37 -0.82
N LYS A 2 -12.74 -20.11 -0.97
CA LYS A 2 -12.24 -18.76 -1.32
C LYS A 2 -12.48 -18.58 -2.82
N ASP A 3 -13.21 -17.56 -3.22
CA ASP A 3 -13.29 -17.22 -4.64
C ASP A 3 -11.91 -16.77 -5.12
N PRO A 4 -11.44 -17.27 -6.28
CA PRO A 4 -10.18 -16.82 -6.85
C PRO A 4 -10.29 -15.33 -7.19
N LYS A 5 -9.23 -14.57 -6.90
CA LYS A 5 -9.11 -13.16 -7.32
C LYS A 5 -9.27 -13.06 -8.84
N PRO A 6 -9.82 -11.95 -9.37
CA PRO A 6 -9.89 -11.75 -10.81
C PRO A 6 -8.49 -11.93 -11.42
N PRO A 7 -8.34 -12.74 -12.48
CA PRO A 7 -7.07 -12.87 -13.18
C PRO A 7 -6.56 -11.49 -13.62
N GLY A 8 -5.31 -11.18 -13.32
CA GLY A 8 -4.69 -9.89 -13.67
C GLY A 8 -4.79 -8.79 -12.60
N THR A 9 -5.45 -9.03 -11.46
CA THR A 9 -5.41 -8.09 -10.33
C THR A 9 -4.16 -8.29 -9.49
N GLU A 10 -3.38 -7.22 -9.34
CA GLU A 10 -2.24 -7.17 -8.42
C GLU A 10 -2.70 -6.69 -7.03
N ILE A 11 -2.05 -7.17 -5.99
CA ILE A 11 -2.24 -6.71 -4.61
C ILE A 11 -1.03 -5.90 -4.21
N ALA A 12 -1.26 -4.65 -3.87
CA ALA A 12 -0.23 -3.75 -3.38
C ALA A 12 -0.41 -3.51 -1.89
N ARG A 13 0.68 -3.66 -1.15
CA ARG A 13 0.75 -3.39 0.29
C ARG A 13 1.86 -2.38 0.56
N PRO A 14 1.54 -1.09 0.78
CA PRO A 14 2.49 -0.20 1.41
C PRO A 14 2.65 -0.56 2.88
N ALA A 15 3.82 -0.25 3.42
CA ALA A 15 4.08 -0.30 4.85
C ALA A 15 5.03 0.82 5.24
N ASP A 16 4.78 1.40 6.41
CA ASP A 16 5.70 2.25 7.13
C ASP A 16 6.43 1.43 8.23
N ALA A 17 7.73 1.19 8.05
CA ALA A 17 8.48 0.38 9.01
C ALA A 17 8.84 1.13 10.29
N SER A 18 9.07 2.43 10.17
CA SER A 18 9.62 3.26 11.22
C SER A 18 9.32 4.71 10.92
N PHE A 19 8.54 5.33 11.78
CA PHE A 19 8.46 6.78 11.93
C PHE A 19 9.19 7.15 13.21
N LYS A 20 10.34 7.84 13.10
CA LYS A 20 11.10 8.31 14.25
C LYS A 20 11.75 9.64 13.94
N ASP A 21 11.52 10.62 14.82
CA ASP A 21 12.07 11.98 14.71
C ASP A 21 11.80 12.62 13.33
N GLY A 22 10.61 12.34 12.75
CA GLY A 22 10.19 12.83 11.44
C GLY A 22 10.70 12.03 10.25
N LEU A 23 11.65 11.11 10.43
CA LEU A 23 12.11 10.22 9.36
C LEU A 23 11.18 9.02 9.26
N CYS A 24 10.63 8.79 8.06
CA CYS A 24 9.84 7.61 7.75
C CYS A 24 10.58 6.69 6.76
N ALA A 25 10.46 5.39 6.99
CA ALA A 25 10.89 4.36 6.06
C ALA A 25 9.65 3.65 5.51
N VAL A 26 9.51 3.66 4.20
CA VAL A 26 8.37 3.06 3.53
C VAL A 26 8.86 1.97 2.59
N ALA A 27 8.10 0.89 2.49
CA ALA A 27 8.21 -0.03 1.36
C ALA A 27 6.85 -0.34 0.79
N ILE A 28 6.85 -0.77 -0.47
CA ILE A 28 5.69 -1.36 -1.12
C ILE A 28 6.08 -2.77 -1.54
N LEU A 29 5.19 -3.72 -1.24
CA LEU A 29 5.24 -5.08 -1.74
C LEU A 29 4.02 -5.30 -2.63
N VAL A 30 4.26 -5.74 -3.86
CA VAL A 30 3.21 -6.01 -4.85
C VAL A 30 3.28 -7.46 -5.25
N ARG A 31 2.13 -8.13 -5.20
CA ARG A 31 1.99 -9.54 -5.57
C ARG A 31 0.91 -9.72 -6.60
N ASP A 32 1.10 -10.65 -7.51
CA ASP A 32 0.04 -11.02 -8.45
C ASP A 32 -1.03 -11.91 -7.80
N SER A 33 -2.02 -12.33 -8.58
CA SER A 33 -3.09 -13.22 -8.13
C SER A 33 -2.59 -14.61 -7.70
N SER A 34 -1.42 -15.05 -8.19
CA SER A 34 -0.76 -16.30 -7.75
C SER A 34 -0.01 -16.13 -6.44
N GLY A 35 0.18 -14.89 -5.99
CA GLY A 35 0.90 -14.52 -4.79
C GLY A 35 2.42 -14.35 -4.99
N ALA A 36 2.89 -14.50 -6.23
CA ALA A 36 4.27 -14.20 -6.59
C ALA A 36 4.53 -12.68 -6.46
N ILE A 37 5.71 -12.33 -5.95
CA ILE A 37 6.12 -10.93 -5.82
C ILE A 37 6.51 -10.41 -7.22
N VAL A 38 5.73 -9.45 -7.72
CA VAL A 38 5.96 -8.82 -9.03
C VAL A 38 6.70 -7.49 -8.91
N HIS A 39 6.45 -6.75 -7.83
CA HIS A 39 7.20 -5.52 -7.53
C HIS A 39 7.51 -5.39 -6.04
N ALA A 40 8.68 -4.86 -5.76
CA ALA A 40 9.07 -4.43 -4.42
C ALA A 40 9.86 -3.13 -4.55
N ALA A 41 9.61 -2.17 -3.66
CA ALA A 41 10.41 -0.95 -3.60
C ALA A 41 10.48 -0.46 -2.16
N GLY A 42 11.56 0.25 -1.83
CA GLY A 42 11.76 0.87 -0.52
C GLY A 42 12.26 2.30 -0.68
N PHE A 43 11.90 3.19 0.23
CA PHE A 43 12.33 4.57 0.23
C PHE A 43 12.32 5.16 1.65
N LYS A 44 13.08 6.23 1.82
CA LYS A 44 13.06 7.05 3.03
C LYS A 44 12.47 8.39 2.66
N SER A 45 11.63 8.91 3.54
CA SER A 45 11.10 10.26 3.41
C SER A 45 11.00 10.92 4.77
N TRP A 46 10.67 12.20 4.76
CA TRP A 46 10.30 12.94 5.96
C TRP A 46 8.79 13.07 6.02
N ALA A 47 8.24 12.98 7.23
CA ALA A 47 6.84 13.20 7.52
C ALA A 47 6.73 13.96 8.85
N HIS A 48 5.64 14.71 9.04
CA HIS A 48 5.43 15.51 10.25
C HIS A 48 4.85 14.68 11.40
N ASP A 49 4.01 13.71 11.07
CA ASP A 49 3.31 12.86 12.02
C ASP A 49 3.01 11.49 11.38
N VAL A 50 2.41 10.60 12.15
CA VAL A 50 2.10 9.22 11.73
C VAL A 50 1.09 9.20 10.58
N VAL A 51 0.08 10.06 10.58
CA VAL A 51 -0.95 10.08 9.52
C VAL A 51 -0.35 10.60 8.22
N ALA A 52 0.50 11.62 8.28
CA ALA A 52 1.25 12.12 7.13
C ALA A 52 2.23 11.06 6.60
N ALA A 53 2.87 10.28 7.47
CA ALA A 53 3.76 9.19 7.04
C ALA A 53 2.99 8.10 6.27
N GLU A 54 1.81 7.73 6.76
CA GLU A 54 0.92 6.75 6.13
C GLU A 54 0.37 7.26 4.80
N ALA A 55 -0.13 8.50 4.76
CA ALA A 55 -0.59 9.13 3.53
C ALA A 55 0.52 9.19 2.48
N LEU A 56 1.73 9.59 2.88
CA LEU A 56 2.91 9.59 2.03
C LEU A 56 3.26 8.19 1.52
N ALA A 57 3.18 7.18 2.39
CA ALA A 57 3.45 5.80 2.02
C ALA A 57 2.49 5.32 0.92
N ILE A 58 1.20 5.62 1.07
CA ILE A 58 0.17 5.29 0.08
C ILE A 58 0.41 6.04 -1.22
N ALA A 59 0.57 7.37 -1.17
CA ALA A 59 0.77 8.20 -2.35
C ALA A 59 2.01 7.78 -3.16
N LYS A 60 3.11 7.45 -2.47
CA LYS A 60 4.33 6.96 -3.13
C LYS A 60 4.17 5.56 -3.69
N ALA A 61 3.49 4.67 -2.99
CA ALA A 61 3.19 3.35 -3.51
C ALA A 61 2.36 3.43 -4.80
N LEU A 62 1.31 4.25 -4.82
CA LEU A 62 0.51 4.51 -6.02
C LEU A 62 1.35 5.12 -7.15
N SER A 63 2.22 6.10 -6.85
CA SER A 63 3.10 6.69 -7.87
C SER A 63 4.09 5.68 -8.47
N ILE A 64 4.54 4.70 -7.69
CA ILE A 64 5.44 3.63 -8.16
C ILE A 64 4.68 2.68 -9.09
N LEU A 65 3.48 2.27 -8.69
CA LEU A 65 2.60 1.41 -9.48
C LEU A 65 2.22 2.08 -10.81
N ASP A 66 1.90 3.37 -10.77
CA ASP A 66 1.58 4.16 -11.96
C ASP A 66 2.74 4.16 -12.97
N LYS A 67 3.97 4.39 -12.50
CA LYS A 67 5.18 4.32 -13.33
C LYS A 67 5.49 2.92 -13.84
N ALA A 68 5.06 1.89 -13.12
CA ALA A 68 5.19 0.49 -13.54
C ALA A 68 4.09 0.07 -14.53
N GLY A 69 3.09 0.91 -14.81
CA GLY A 69 1.94 0.58 -15.64
C GLY A 69 0.97 -0.39 -14.96
N VAL A 70 1.04 -0.49 -13.63
CA VAL A 70 0.16 -1.34 -12.83
C VAL A 70 -1.02 -0.49 -12.36
N HIS A 71 -2.15 -0.63 -13.06
CA HIS A 71 -3.35 0.17 -12.79
C HIS A 71 -4.60 -0.66 -12.45
N GLN A 72 -4.44 -1.98 -12.26
CA GLN A 72 -5.48 -2.89 -11.79
C GLN A 72 -5.09 -3.48 -10.43
N VAL A 73 -5.40 -2.76 -9.36
CA VAL A 73 -4.81 -3.02 -8.03
C VAL A 73 -5.86 -3.11 -6.94
N LEU A 74 -5.72 -4.13 -6.09
CA LEU A 74 -6.27 -4.15 -4.74
C LEU A 74 -5.20 -3.63 -3.77
N PHE A 75 -5.41 -2.44 -3.25
CA PHE A 75 -4.48 -1.73 -2.41
C PHE A 75 -4.86 -1.90 -0.94
N GLU A 76 -4.04 -2.59 -0.17
CA GLU A 76 -4.32 -2.95 1.22
C GLU A 76 -3.36 -2.19 2.16
N SER A 77 -3.89 -1.36 3.07
CA SER A 77 -3.10 -0.63 4.08
C SER A 77 -3.61 -0.92 5.49
N ASP A 78 -2.74 -0.94 6.49
CA ASP A 78 -3.15 -1.08 7.89
C ASP A 78 -3.55 0.23 8.58
N SER A 79 -3.43 1.37 7.90
CA SER A 79 -3.89 2.67 8.39
C SER A 79 -5.34 2.96 7.99
N LEU A 80 -6.28 2.66 8.89
CA LEU A 80 -7.70 2.96 8.68
C LEU A 80 -7.94 4.46 8.44
N VAL A 81 -7.21 5.31 9.13
CA VAL A 81 -7.34 6.78 9.01
C VAL A 81 -6.95 7.22 7.59
N ALA A 82 -5.80 6.76 7.08
CA ALA A 82 -5.35 7.15 5.74
C ALA A 82 -6.29 6.57 4.65
N VAL A 83 -6.74 5.32 4.81
CA VAL A 83 -7.73 4.71 3.91
C VAL A 83 -9.02 5.54 3.86
N ASN A 84 -9.58 5.92 5.01
CA ASN A 84 -10.80 6.71 5.06
C ASN A 84 -10.62 8.10 4.41
N LEU A 85 -9.50 8.77 4.67
CA LEU A 85 -9.20 10.07 4.05
C LEU A 85 -9.09 9.99 2.51
N ILE A 86 -8.67 8.86 1.97
CA ILE A 86 -8.57 8.62 0.52
C ILE A 86 -9.94 8.29 -0.08
N LEU A 87 -10.76 7.50 0.61
CA LEU A 87 -12.05 7.03 0.10
C LEU A 87 -13.19 8.06 0.26
N HIS A 88 -13.06 8.97 1.22
CA HIS A 88 -14.13 9.86 1.62
C HIS A 88 -13.70 11.33 1.48
N ASP A 89 -14.51 12.13 0.77
CA ASP A 89 -14.25 13.55 0.53
C ASP A 89 -14.81 14.46 1.65
N ASP A 90 -15.73 13.94 2.46
CA ASP A 90 -16.34 14.64 3.59
C ASP A 90 -15.42 14.71 4.83
N ILE A 91 -14.33 13.94 4.83
CA ILE A 91 -13.33 13.95 5.90
C ILE A 91 -12.13 14.78 5.43
N PRO A 92 -11.97 16.04 5.91
CA PRO A 92 -10.83 16.85 5.54
C PRO A 92 -9.54 16.32 6.19
N PRO A 93 -8.45 16.10 5.43
CA PRO A 93 -7.16 15.77 6.01
C PRO A 93 -6.55 16.97 6.73
N ASP A 94 -5.69 16.70 7.72
CA ASP A 94 -4.79 17.70 8.27
C ASP A 94 -3.87 18.25 7.17
N TRP A 95 -3.42 19.49 7.29
CA TRP A 95 -2.53 20.14 6.33
C TRP A 95 -1.23 19.35 6.13
N THR A 96 -0.77 18.60 7.13
CA THR A 96 0.45 17.78 7.06
C THR A 96 0.33 16.60 6.09
N ALA A 97 -0.87 16.03 5.94
CA ALA A 97 -1.14 14.87 5.08
C ALA A 97 -1.86 15.24 3.78
N LYS A 98 -2.44 16.46 3.72
CA LYS A 98 -3.32 16.91 2.63
C LYS A 98 -2.74 16.69 1.23
N VAL A 99 -1.48 17.08 1.02
CA VAL A 99 -0.83 16.99 -0.31
C VAL A 99 -0.72 15.53 -0.76
N ASP A 100 -0.34 14.63 0.14
CA ASP A 100 -0.19 13.20 -0.17
C ASP A 100 -1.56 12.53 -0.40
N ILE A 101 -2.58 12.89 0.39
CA ILE A 101 -3.95 12.40 0.19
C ILE A 101 -4.51 12.87 -1.16
N GLU A 102 -4.36 14.15 -1.51
CA GLU A 102 -4.81 14.69 -2.79
C GLU A 102 -4.07 14.04 -3.97
N ALA A 103 -2.76 13.79 -3.82
CA ALA A 103 -1.99 13.07 -4.83
C ALA A 103 -2.46 11.63 -5.01
N ALA A 104 -2.76 10.91 -3.91
CA ALA A 104 -3.31 9.57 -3.97
C ALA A 104 -4.67 9.53 -4.68
N LYS A 105 -5.60 10.42 -4.30
CA LYS A 105 -6.91 10.57 -4.95
C LYS A 105 -6.78 10.87 -6.43
N PHE A 106 -5.87 11.79 -6.79
CA PHE A 106 -5.60 12.14 -8.18
C PHE A 106 -5.09 10.95 -9.00
N LEU A 107 -4.18 10.13 -8.47
CA LEU A 107 -3.69 8.95 -9.18
C LEU A 107 -4.82 7.94 -9.40
N LEU A 108 -5.57 7.63 -8.33
CA LEU A 108 -6.67 6.66 -8.37
C LEU A 108 -7.78 7.09 -9.34
N SER A 109 -8.07 8.39 -9.48
CA SER A 109 -9.11 8.86 -10.41
C SER A 109 -8.80 8.59 -11.89
N HIS A 110 -7.55 8.29 -12.23
CA HIS A 110 -7.13 7.94 -13.59
C HIS A 110 -6.94 6.44 -13.81
N TRP A 111 -7.05 5.63 -12.76
CA TRP A 111 -6.86 4.19 -12.85
C TRP A 111 -8.17 3.51 -13.29
N PRO A 112 -8.13 2.61 -14.28
CA PRO A 112 -9.34 1.98 -14.82
C PRO A 112 -10.02 1.05 -13.82
N MET A 113 -9.29 0.48 -12.87
CA MET A 113 -9.84 -0.40 -11.85
C MET A 113 -8.96 -0.42 -10.60
N TRP A 114 -9.50 0.00 -9.47
CA TRP A 114 -8.78 -0.04 -8.21
C TRP A 114 -9.75 -0.28 -7.06
N HIS A 115 -9.23 -0.85 -5.98
CA HIS A 115 -9.92 -0.94 -4.71
C HIS A 115 -8.92 -0.61 -3.61
N VAL A 116 -9.28 0.25 -2.66
CA VAL A 116 -8.47 0.50 -1.46
C VAL A 116 -9.22 -0.06 -0.26
N CYS A 117 -8.53 -0.80 0.61
CA CYS A 117 -9.15 -1.31 1.84
C CYS A 117 -8.17 -1.32 3.01
N ASN A 118 -8.75 -1.34 4.22
CA ASN A 118 -7.98 -1.50 5.44
C ASN A 118 -7.76 -2.99 5.76
N ILE A 119 -6.55 -3.34 6.19
CA ILE A 119 -6.21 -4.67 6.69
C ILE A 119 -5.61 -4.61 8.11
N PRO A 120 -5.74 -5.66 8.93
CA PRO A 120 -5.01 -5.72 10.20
C PRO A 120 -3.49 -5.70 9.96
N ARG A 121 -2.75 -4.98 10.81
CA ARG A 121 -1.28 -4.89 10.75
C ARG A 121 -0.56 -6.25 10.67
N LEU A 122 -1.09 -7.28 11.33
CA LEU A 122 -0.53 -8.64 11.26
C LEU A 122 -0.58 -9.25 9.84
N LYS A 123 -1.47 -8.77 8.96
CA LYS A 123 -1.52 -9.17 7.54
C LYS A 123 -0.61 -8.31 6.66
N ASN A 124 -0.08 -7.21 7.19
CA ASN A 124 0.85 -6.32 6.52
C ASN A 124 2.32 -6.57 6.92
N SER A 125 2.60 -7.62 7.69
CA SER A 125 3.93 -7.83 8.28
C SER A 125 5.03 -8.06 7.25
N ALA A 126 4.74 -8.66 6.09
CA ALA A 126 5.71 -8.81 5.00
C ALA A 126 6.18 -7.46 4.46
N ALA A 127 5.26 -6.49 4.30
CA ALA A 127 5.61 -5.15 3.85
C ALA A 127 6.35 -4.38 4.96
N ASP A 128 5.95 -4.52 6.22
CA ASP A 128 6.67 -3.96 7.38
C ASP A 128 8.11 -4.48 7.46
N LEU A 129 8.31 -5.79 7.26
CA LEU A 129 9.63 -6.42 7.23
C LEU A 129 10.47 -5.91 6.07
N LEU A 130 9.87 -5.74 4.88
CA LEU A 130 10.54 -5.15 3.71
C LEU A 130 11.01 -3.73 4.00
N ALA A 131 10.15 -2.92 4.61
CA ALA A 131 10.45 -1.53 4.94
C ALA A 131 11.58 -1.44 5.99
N LYS A 132 11.60 -2.33 6.99
CA LYS A 132 12.69 -2.40 7.99
C LYS A 132 14.00 -2.81 7.34
N TRP A 133 13.96 -3.80 6.45
CA TRP A 133 15.14 -4.23 5.70
C TRP A 133 15.70 -3.10 4.82
N ALA A 134 14.83 -2.43 4.06
CA ALA A 134 15.21 -1.31 3.19
C ALA A 134 15.83 -0.17 4.01
N PHE A 135 15.24 0.13 5.17
CA PHE A 135 15.75 1.15 6.08
C PHE A 135 17.17 0.84 6.56
N HIS A 136 17.41 -0.37 7.08
CA HIS A 136 18.71 -0.80 7.59
C HIS A 136 19.77 -0.86 6.48
N ARG A 137 19.38 -1.20 5.25
CA ARG A 137 20.28 -1.23 4.09
C ARG A 137 20.53 0.14 3.48
N GLY A 138 19.80 1.18 3.88
CA GLY A 138 19.84 2.48 3.22
C GLY A 138 19.30 2.42 1.78
N TRP A 139 18.42 1.47 1.48
CA TRP A 139 17.88 1.26 0.15
C TRP A 139 16.92 2.38 -0.26
N SER A 140 16.97 2.77 -1.54
CA SER A 140 16.01 3.68 -2.15
C SER A 140 15.74 3.28 -3.60
N GLY A 141 14.46 3.09 -3.94
CA GLY A 141 14.00 2.66 -5.26
C GLY A 141 13.54 1.20 -5.30
N THR A 142 13.39 0.67 -6.52
CA THR A 142 12.98 -0.71 -6.78
C THR A 142 13.98 -1.70 -6.17
N ILE A 143 13.47 -2.75 -5.54
CA ILE A 143 14.25 -3.82 -4.92
C ILE A 143 14.24 -5.02 -5.88
N PRO A 144 15.40 -5.42 -6.44
CA PRO A 144 15.51 -6.62 -7.26
C PRO A 144 15.03 -7.86 -6.52
N HIS A 145 14.40 -8.79 -7.23
CA HIS A 145 13.82 -10.00 -6.64
C HIS A 145 14.85 -10.84 -5.84
N ASN A 146 16.11 -10.89 -6.30
CA ASN A 146 17.20 -11.59 -5.61
C ASN A 146 17.72 -10.87 -4.35
N CYS A 147 17.28 -9.64 -4.09
CA CYS A 147 17.61 -8.88 -2.88
C CYS A 147 16.52 -8.97 -1.81
N ILE A 148 15.33 -9.47 -2.14
CA ILE A 148 14.20 -9.57 -1.20
C ILE A 148 14.51 -10.66 -0.15
N PRO A 149 14.45 -10.34 1.16
CA PRO A 149 14.57 -11.33 2.22
C PRO A 149 13.61 -12.52 2.08
N LEU A 150 14.10 -13.73 2.34
CA LEU A 150 13.31 -14.97 2.21
C LEU A 150 12.06 -14.97 3.10
N ASP A 151 12.13 -14.36 4.29
CA ASP A 151 11.01 -14.31 5.24
C ASP A 151 9.78 -13.57 4.70
N ILE A 152 9.97 -12.69 3.70
CA ILE A 152 8.90 -11.90 3.06
C ILE A 152 8.08 -12.76 2.10
N PHE A 153 8.62 -13.87 1.63
CA PHE A 153 7.91 -14.80 0.74
C PHE A 153 6.93 -15.71 1.49
N CYS A 154 7.15 -15.96 2.79
CA CYS A 154 6.39 -16.95 3.57
C CYS A 154 4.95 -16.54 3.93
N GLU A 155 4.59 -15.26 3.81
CA GLU A 155 3.25 -14.81 4.16
C GLU A 155 2.25 -15.11 3.05
N GLU A 156 1.57 -16.25 3.09
CA GLU A 156 0.36 -16.45 2.31
C GLU A 156 -0.83 -17.01 3.11
N SER A 157 -1.99 -16.39 2.83
CA SER A 157 -3.32 -17.00 2.77
C SER A 157 -4.28 -16.89 3.97
N SER A 158 -4.68 -15.68 4.38
CA SER A 158 -6.00 -15.48 5.00
C SER A 158 -6.73 -14.21 4.55
N VAL A 159 -7.16 -14.17 3.29
CA VAL A 159 -8.26 -13.25 2.91
C VAL A 159 -9.57 -13.93 3.37
N PRO A 160 -10.45 -13.27 4.15
CA PRO A 160 -11.82 -13.75 4.30
C PRO A 160 -12.49 -13.77 2.91
N PRO A 161 -13.55 -14.60 2.70
CA PRO A 161 -14.37 -14.43 1.51
C PRO A 161 -14.78 -12.97 1.44
N PHE A 162 -14.87 -12.41 0.23
CA PHE A 162 -15.52 -11.13 -0.02
C PHE A 162 -16.68 -10.97 0.96
N VAL A 163 -16.50 -10.11 1.97
CA VAL A 163 -17.62 -9.70 2.76
C VAL A 163 -18.33 -8.72 1.85
N THR A 164 -19.32 -9.24 1.13
CA THR A 164 -20.48 -8.46 0.74
C THR A 164 -20.97 -7.76 2.00
N LEU A 165 -20.52 -6.53 2.21
CA LEU A 165 -21.17 -5.55 3.05
C LEU A 165 -21.23 -4.28 2.21
N ASP A 166 -22.35 -4.17 1.51
CA ASP A 166 -23.09 -2.93 1.28
C ASP A 166 -22.26 -1.71 0.86
N CYS A 167 -21.91 -1.67 -0.42
CA CYS A 167 -21.87 -0.41 -1.15
C CYS A 167 -22.94 -0.48 -2.25
N PHE A 168 -24.20 -0.32 -1.81
CA PHE A 168 -25.21 0.42 -2.56
C PHE A 168 -24.59 1.80 -2.91
N ASP A 169 -24.73 2.40 -4.08
CA ASP A 169 -25.44 2.09 -5.32
C ASP A 169 -24.60 2.66 -6.48
N PHE A 170 -24.69 2.03 -7.64
CA PHE A 170 -24.50 2.74 -8.90
C PHE A 170 -25.69 3.69 -9.09
N GLU A 171 -25.43 4.99 -9.08
CA GLU A 171 -26.09 5.96 -9.98
C GLU A 171 -25.06 7.00 -10.45
#